data_AF-A0A1U7S317-F1
#
_entry.id   AF-A0A1U7S317-F1
#
_cell.length_a   1.000
_cell.length_b   1.000
_cell.length_c   1.000
_cell.angle_alpha   90.00
_cell.angle_beta   90.00
_cell.angle_gamma   90.00
#
_symmetry.space_group_name_H-M   'P 1'
#
loop_
_entity.id
_entity.type
_entity.pdbx_description
1 polymer ?
#
loop_
_entity_poly.entity_id
_entity_poly.type
_entity_poly.pdbx_seq_one_letter_code
_entity_poly.pdbx_strand_id
1 'polypeptide(L)'
;MRPLCTSLIYVLAVLGLEAVMQKECEIVGILQDKLKYKERLQYMKYYFPLNYTVTVQYEEVLRTSNVSRLRDEAITEPSLRYLWFHVSSQVVLKIRDVLPEQHPSWSYTQELCDLLEGLGVEYEKYKQGDMDIVVADLVKRIHDAEAGSNRKPVRPKALLDNCVKVMRMLYSTPCKWDSA
;
A
#
# COMPACT_ATOMS: atom_id res chain seq x y z
N MET A 1 -34.62 -12.78 -31.69
CA MET A 1 -33.18 -12.80 -31.33
C MET A 1 -33.11 -12.60 -29.83
N ARG A 2 -32.57 -13.59 -29.09
CA ARG A 2 -32.61 -13.64 -27.62
C ARG A 2 -31.48 -12.80 -26.99
N PRO A 3 -31.66 -12.22 -25.79
CA PRO A 3 -30.69 -11.34 -25.12
C PRO A 3 -29.59 -12.18 -24.44
N LEU A 4 -28.82 -12.94 -25.22
CA LEU A 4 -27.69 -13.74 -24.71
C LEU A 4 -26.45 -12.89 -24.40
N CYS A 5 -26.44 -11.62 -24.79
CA CYS A 5 -25.22 -10.81 -24.76
C CYS A 5 -25.01 -10.11 -23.41
N THR A 6 -26.06 -9.56 -22.79
CA THR A 6 -25.92 -8.78 -21.55
C THR A 6 -25.56 -9.65 -20.36
N SER A 7 -26.30 -10.74 -20.09
CA SER A 7 -26.03 -11.61 -18.94
C SER A 7 -24.66 -12.30 -19.02
N LEU A 8 -24.20 -12.65 -20.23
CA LEU A 8 -22.89 -13.28 -20.42
C LEU A 8 -21.76 -12.26 -20.20
N ILE A 9 -21.91 -11.02 -20.67
CA ILE A 9 -20.95 -9.93 -20.43
C ILE A 9 -20.86 -9.61 -18.94
N TYR A 10 -21.98 -9.56 -18.22
CA TYR A 10 -21.99 -9.34 -16.77
C TYR A 10 -21.25 -10.46 -16.03
N VAL A 11 -21.52 -11.73 -16.36
CA VAL A 11 -20.83 -12.87 -15.73
C VAL A 11 -19.32 -12.83 -16.00
N LEU A 12 -18.90 -12.54 -17.23
CA LEU A 12 -17.47 -12.43 -17.56
C LEU A 12 -16.79 -11.24 -16.86
N ALA A 13 -17.47 -10.10 -16.73
CA ALA A 13 -16.95 -8.94 -16.00
C ALA A 13 -16.80 -9.23 -14.50
N VAL A 14 -17.78 -9.90 -13.88
CA VAL A 14 -17.72 -10.31 -12.47
C VAL A 14 -16.58 -11.30 -12.23
N LEU A 15 -16.44 -12.32 -13.08
CA LEU A 15 -15.35 -13.30 -12.97
C LEU A 15 -13.96 -12.67 -13.15
N GLY A 16 -13.83 -11.69 -14.06
CA GLY A 16 -12.58 -10.94 -14.24
C GLY A 16 -12.21 -10.11 -13.01
N LEU A 17 -13.17 -9.41 -12.41
CA LEU A 17 -12.97 -8.63 -11.18
C LEU A 17 -12.59 -9.52 -9.98
N GLU A 18 -13.25 -10.67 -9.83
CA GLU A 18 -12.92 -11.65 -8.78
C GLU A 18 -11.50 -12.20 -8.91
N ALA A 19 -11.05 -12.51 -10.14
CA ALA A 19 -9.70 -13.02 -10.38
C ALA A 19 -8.60 -11.99 -10.06
N VAL A 20 -8.83 -10.70 -10.34
CA VAL A 20 -7.89 -9.62 -10.00
C VAL A 20 -7.81 -9.44 -8.48
N MET A 21 -8.97 -9.42 -7.80
CA MET A 21 -9.01 -9.35 -6.33
C MET A 21 -8.33 -10.54 -5.65
N GLN A 22 -8.43 -11.74 -6.22
CA GLN A 22 -7.80 -12.93 -5.67
C GLN A 22 -6.28 -12.79 -5.60
N LYS A 23 -5.64 -12.28 -6.68
CA LYS A 23 -4.19 -12.07 -6.73
C LYS A 23 -3.72 -10.97 -5.80
N GLU A 24 -4.43 -9.84 -5.76
CA GLU A 24 -4.15 -8.80 -4.76
C GLU A 24 -4.18 -9.39 -3.35
N CYS A 25 -5.22 -10.15 -3.02
CA CYS A 25 -5.40 -10.75 -1.70
C CYS A 25 -4.32 -11.78 -1.34
N GLU A 26 -3.81 -12.54 -2.30
CA GLU A 26 -2.68 -13.44 -2.09
C GLU A 26 -1.42 -12.66 -1.68
N ILE A 27 -1.05 -11.63 -2.47
CA ILE A 27 0.15 -10.83 -2.21
C ILE A 27 0.02 -10.05 -0.90
N VAL A 28 -1.11 -9.35 -0.69
CA VAL A 28 -1.32 -8.60 0.56
C VAL A 28 -1.46 -9.52 1.78
N GLY A 29 -1.88 -10.77 1.59
CA GLY A 29 -1.87 -11.79 2.64
C GLY A 29 -0.45 -12.12 3.10
N ILE A 30 0.47 -12.35 2.15
CA ILE A 30 1.88 -12.58 2.45
C ILE A 30 2.49 -11.32 3.11
N LEU A 31 2.16 -10.13 2.58
CA LEU A 31 2.61 -8.86 3.15
C LEU A 31 2.08 -8.68 4.59
N GLN A 32 0.84 -9.08 4.87
CA GLN A 32 0.27 -9.07 6.22
C GLN A 32 1.05 -9.95 7.19
N ASP A 33 1.46 -11.14 6.75
CA ASP A 33 2.27 -12.04 7.57
C ASP A 33 3.68 -11.46 7.84
N LYS A 34 4.33 -10.89 6.83
CA LYS A 34 5.64 -10.23 6.96
C LYS A 34 5.59 -8.96 7.80
N LEU A 35 4.43 -8.30 7.84
CA LEU A 35 4.20 -7.10 8.64
C LEU A 35 3.49 -7.39 9.97
N LYS A 36 3.57 -8.62 10.49
CA LYS A 36 3.15 -8.91 11.87
C LYS A 36 3.94 -8.04 12.88
N TYR A 37 3.37 -7.90 14.07
CA TYR A 37 3.85 -6.94 15.05
C TYR A 37 5.30 -7.22 15.48
N LYS A 38 5.65 -8.50 15.64
CA LYS A 38 6.98 -8.94 16.12
C LYS A 38 8.08 -8.56 15.12
N GLU A 39 7.80 -8.72 13.85
CA GLU A 39 8.67 -8.46 12.70
C GLU A 39 8.91 -6.96 12.58
N ARG A 40 7.84 -6.15 12.58
CA ARG A 40 7.96 -4.68 12.62
C ARG A 40 8.72 -4.20 13.86
N LEU A 41 8.50 -4.81 15.01
CA LEU A 41 9.21 -4.44 16.24
C LEU A 41 10.70 -4.79 16.16
N GLN A 42 11.04 -5.98 15.70
CA GLN A 42 12.41 -6.45 15.55
C GLN A 42 13.17 -5.58 14.53
N TYR A 43 12.68 -5.58 13.29
CA TYR A 43 13.40 -5.01 12.15
C TYR A 43 13.33 -3.48 12.12
N MET A 44 12.24 -2.85 12.57
CA MET A 44 12.08 -1.39 12.45
C MET A 44 12.25 -0.60 13.75
N LYS A 45 12.51 -1.28 14.88
CA LYS A 45 12.79 -0.62 16.16
C LYS A 45 14.04 -1.15 16.85
N TYR A 46 14.19 -2.46 17.01
CA TYR A 46 15.35 -3.00 17.76
C TYR A 46 16.65 -2.97 16.96
N TYR A 47 16.58 -3.13 15.64
CA TYR A 47 17.75 -3.02 14.77
C TYR A 47 18.12 -1.59 14.37
N PHE A 48 17.30 -0.60 14.71
CA PHE A 48 17.60 0.80 14.47
C PHE A 48 18.13 1.48 15.74
N PRO A 49 18.98 2.53 15.61
CA PRO A 49 19.39 3.34 16.76
C PRO A 49 18.19 3.93 17.51
N LEU A 50 18.37 4.18 18.81
CA LEU A 50 17.35 4.83 19.62
C LEU A 50 16.97 6.19 19.03
N ASN A 51 15.66 6.43 18.89
CA ASN A 51 15.10 7.64 18.28
C ASN A 51 15.48 7.90 16.81
N TYR A 52 16.01 6.91 16.09
CA TYR A 52 16.26 7.04 14.66
C TYR A 52 14.98 7.36 13.89
N THR A 53 15.10 8.25 12.90
CA THR A 53 14.01 8.67 12.01
C THR A 53 14.47 8.74 10.58
N VAL A 54 13.59 8.37 9.65
CA VAL A 54 13.75 8.61 8.22
C VAL A 54 13.00 9.87 7.85
N THR A 55 13.55 10.65 6.94
CA THR A 55 12.91 11.86 6.43
C THR A 55 11.97 11.50 5.29
N VAL A 56 10.68 11.78 5.48
CA VAL A 56 9.62 11.50 4.50
C VAL A 56 8.88 12.79 4.13
N GLN A 57 8.21 12.80 2.99
CA GLN A 57 7.26 13.83 2.62
C GLN A 57 5.99 13.73 3.48
N TYR A 58 5.24 14.81 3.59
CA TYR A 58 4.02 14.79 4.39
C TYR A 58 2.99 13.77 3.87
N GLU A 59 2.86 13.68 2.55
CA GLU A 59 1.95 12.80 1.81
C GLU A 59 2.31 11.32 1.98
N GLU A 60 3.56 11.00 2.34
CA GLU A 60 4.03 9.64 2.61
C GLU A 60 3.59 9.13 4.00
N VAL A 61 2.95 9.97 4.82
CA VAL A 61 2.41 9.59 6.13
C VAL A 61 0.90 9.32 6.03
N LEU A 62 0.54 8.19 5.42
CA LEU A 62 -0.86 7.77 5.25
C LEU A 62 -1.38 7.00 6.47
N ARG A 63 -2.29 7.60 7.25
CA ARG A 63 -2.97 6.96 8.38
C ARG A 63 -4.40 6.59 8.03
N THR A 64 -5.02 5.76 8.86
CA THR A 64 -6.44 5.40 8.74
C THR A 64 -7.37 6.61 8.73
N SER A 65 -7.04 7.67 9.49
CA SER A 65 -7.82 8.92 9.48
C SER A 65 -7.74 9.67 8.15
N ASN A 66 -6.62 9.58 7.42
CA ASN A 66 -6.50 10.14 6.08
C ASN A 66 -7.44 9.39 5.12
N VAL A 67 -7.46 8.06 5.22
CA VAL A 67 -8.32 7.19 4.39
C VAL A 67 -9.80 7.42 4.69
N SER A 68 -10.19 7.49 5.97
CA SER A 68 -11.58 7.82 6.35
C SER A 68 -12.03 9.15 5.77
N ARG A 69 -11.20 10.20 5.85
CA ARG A 69 -11.53 11.50 5.27
C ARG A 69 -11.70 11.44 3.75
N LEU A 70 -10.84 10.69 3.05
CA LEU A 70 -10.99 10.51 1.60
C LEU A 70 -12.26 9.71 1.24
N ARG A 71 -12.66 8.72 2.06
CA ARG A 71 -13.95 8.03 1.91
C ARG A 71 -15.13 9.00 2.08
N ASP A 72 -15.06 9.91 3.05
CA ASP A 72 -16.08 10.94 3.25
C ASP A 72 -16.18 11.90 2.04
N GLU A 73 -15.08 12.06 1.31
CA GLU A 73 -15.00 12.79 0.03
C GLU A 73 -15.40 11.92 -1.19
N ALA A 74 -16.01 10.76 -0.96
CA ALA A 74 -16.47 9.81 -1.98
C ALA A 74 -15.38 9.20 -2.87
N ILE A 75 -14.13 9.16 -2.41
CA ILE A 75 -13.03 8.45 -3.10
C ILE A 75 -13.28 6.94 -3.05
N THR A 76 -13.09 6.28 -4.19
CA THR A 76 -13.41 4.86 -4.36
C THR A 76 -12.39 3.93 -3.66
N GLU A 77 -12.83 2.75 -3.20
CA GLU A 77 -11.94 1.76 -2.58
C GLU A 77 -10.76 1.31 -3.46
N PRO A 78 -10.90 1.10 -4.79
CA PRO A 78 -9.75 0.87 -5.67
C PRO A 78 -8.75 2.02 -5.64
N SER A 79 -9.20 3.28 -5.71
CA SER A 79 -8.32 4.46 -5.59
C SER A 79 -7.60 4.52 -4.25
N LEU A 80 -8.28 4.20 -3.13
CA LEU A 80 -7.65 4.18 -1.82
C LEU A 80 -6.59 3.09 -1.68
N ARG A 81 -6.83 1.91 -2.25
CA ARG A 81 -5.85 0.82 -2.32
C ARG A 81 -4.64 1.19 -3.19
N TYR A 82 -4.89 1.83 -4.32
CA TYR A 82 -3.84 2.37 -5.19
C TYR A 82 -2.98 3.42 -4.47
N LEU A 83 -3.61 4.35 -3.74
CA LEU A 83 -2.90 5.33 -2.91
C LEU A 83 -2.05 4.64 -1.83
N TRP A 84 -2.64 3.69 -1.10
CA TRP A 84 -1.94 2.94 -0.06
C TRP A 84 -0.72 2.19 -0.61
N PHE A 85 -0.85 1.57 -1.78
CA PHE A 85 0.25 0.91 -2.47
C PHE A 85 1.40 1.88 -2.74
N HIS A 86 1.13 3.01 -3.40
CA HIS A 86 2.18 3.98 -3.74
C HIS A 86 2.87 4.55 -2.50
N VAL A 87 2.10 4.90 -1.46
CA VAL A 87 2.69 5.37 -0.20
C VAL A 87 3.54 4.29 0.45
N SER A 88 3.05 3.05 0.51
CA SER A 88 3.76 1.93 1.14
C SER A 88 5.05 1.59 0.40
N SER A 89 5.03 1.59 -0.94
CA SER A 89 6.21 1.38 -1.78
C SER A 89 7.26 2.46 -1.53
N GLN A 90 6.89 3.74 -1.54
CA GLN A 90 7.83 4.83 -1.24
C GLN A 90 8.39 4.77 0.18
N VAL A 91 7.54 4.42 1.16
CA VAL A 91 7.98 4.24 2.55
C VAL A 91 9.03 3.14 2.66
N VAL A 92 8.80 1.97 2.07
CA VAL A 92 9.74 0.84 2.16
C VAL A 92 11.04 1.17 1.44
N LEU A 93 10.97 1.79 0.26
CA LEU A 93 12.15 2.26 -0.49
C LEU A 93 12.98 3.23 0.36
N LYS A 94 12.37 4.26 0.95
CA LYS A 94 13.09 5.23 1.78
C LYS A 94 13.70 4.63 3.05
N ILE A 95 13.02 3.66 3.66
CA ILE A 95 13.62 2.92 4.78
C ILE A 95 14.83 2.14 4.28
N ARG A 96 14.74 1.51 3.10
CA ARG A 96 15.83 0.71 2.54
C ARG A 96 17.02 1.57 2.10
N ASP A 97 16.79 2.75 1.53
CA ASP A 97 17.83 3.67 1.04
C ASP A 97 18.82 4.11 2.13
N VAL A 98 18.40 4.05 3.40
CA VAL A 98 19.25 4.40 4.55
C VAL A 98 19.94 3.19 5.18
N LEU A 99 19.67 1.97 4.69
CA LEU A 99 20.26 0.74 5.20
C LEU A 99 21.44 0.30 4.33
N PRO A 100 22.62 0.02 4.90
CA PRO A 100 23.64 -0.72 4.18
C PRO A 100 23.21 -2.18 4.00
N GLU A 101 23.74 -2.87 2.98
CA GLU A 101 23.41 -4.27 2.69
C GLU A 101 23.67 -5.21 3.88
N GLN A 102 24.67 -4.91 4.70
CA GLN A 102 25.02 -5.70 5.89
C GLN A 102 24.07 -5.45 7.06
N HIS A 103 23.16 -4.48 6.97
CA HIS A 103 22.20 -4.21 8.03
C HIS A 103 21.24 -5.39 8.22
N PRO A 104 20.95 -5.82 9.46
CA PRO A 104 20.11 -7.01 9.71
C PRO A 104 18.65 -6.86 9.25
N SER A 105 18.22 -5.65 8.88
CA SER A 105 16.90 -5.40 8.29
C SER A 105 16.90 -5.31 6.77
N TRP A 106 18.06 -5.37 6.12
CA TRP A 106 18.19 -5.23 4.66
C TRP A 106 17.34 -6.27 3.92
N SER A 107 17.55 -7.56 4.19
CA SER A 107 16.79 -8.65 3.56
C SER A 107 15.29 -8.53 3.84
N TYR A 108 14.92 -8.16 5.07
CA TYR A 108 13.51 -7.94 5.42
C TYR A 108 12.88 -6.83 4.57
N THR A 109 13.57 -5.70 4.40
CA THR A 109 13.06 -4.60 3.55
C THR A 109 13.06 -4.95 2.07
N GLN A 110 14.02 -5.76 1.58
CA GLN A 110 14.01 -6.26 0.20
C GLN A 110 12.79 -7.14 -0.05
N GLU A 111 12.47 -8.09 0.83
CA GLU A 111 11.28 -8.94 0.68
C GLU A 111 9.99 -8.12 0.64
N LEU A 112 9.90 -7.03 1.43
CA LEU A 112 8.77 -6.11 1.36
C LEU A 112 8.71 -5.36 0.01
N CYS A 113 9.86 -4.93 -0.53
CA CYS A 113 9.94 -4.33 -1.87
C CYS A 113 9.44 -5.31 -2.93
N ASP A 114 9.91 -6.57 -2.91
CA ASP A 114 9.56 -7.58 -3.91
C ASP A 114 8.06 -7.88 -3.90
N LEU A 115 7.44 -7.95 -2.72
CA LEU A 115 6.00 -8.13 -2.58
C LEU A 115 5.22 -6.92 -3.12
N LEU A 116 5.67 -5.70 -2.83
CA LEU A 116 5.03 -4.49 -3.34
C LEU A 116 5.22 -4.34 -4.85
N GLU A 117 6.37 -4.71 -5.41
CA GLU A 117 6.60 -4.77 -6.85
C GLU A 117 5.65 -5.77 -7.51
N GLY A 118 5.51 -6.97 -6.95
CA GLY A 118 4.52 -7.96 -7.41
C GLY A 118 3.09 -7.42 -7.38
N LEU A 119 2.72 -6.65 -6.35
CA LEU A 119 1.42 -5.97 -6.30
C LEU A 119 1.30 -4.86 -7.35
N GLY A 120 2.40 -4.15 -7.64
CA GLY A 120 2.47 -3.14 -8.69
C GLY A 120 2.13 -3.71 -10.07
N VAL A 121 2.62 -4.90 -10.40
CA VAL A 121 2.26 -5.62 -11.65
C VAL A 121 0.76 -5.89 -11.75
N GLU A 122 0.08 -6.14 -10.63
CA GLU A 122 -1.38 -6.26 -10.62
C GLU A 122 -2.07 -4.90 -10.83
N TYR A 123 -1.52 -3.82 -10.28
CA TYR A 123 -2.04 -2.46 -10.50
C TYR A 123 -1.84 -1.92 -11.90
N GLU A 124 -0.80 -2.33 -12.63
CA GLU A 124 -0.60 -1.95 -14.03
C GLU A 124 -1.74 -2.41 -14.96
N LYS A 125 -2.50 -3.43 -14.54
CA LYS A 125 -3.65 -3.93 -15.30
C LYS A 125 -4.87 -3.02 -15.19
N TYR A 126 -4.89 -2.11 -14.20
CA TYR A 126 -5.94 -1.12 -14.07
C TYR A 126 -5.70 0.02 -15.05
N LYS A 127 -6.77 0.51 -15.69
CA LYS A 127 -6.65 1.71 -16.51
C LYS A 127 -6.47 2.90 -15.57
N GLN A 128 -5.41 3.69 -15.76
CA GLN A 128 -5.18 4.92 -14.99
C GLN A 128 -6.38 5.90 -15.01
N GLY A 129 -7.22 5.85 -16.05
CA GLY A 129 -8.45 6.65 -16.16
C GLY A 129 -9.57 6.25 -15.20
N ASP A 130 -9.44 5.13 -14.49
CA ASP A 130 -10.42 4.64 -13.52
C ASP A 130 -10.15 5.17 -12.09
N MET A 131 -9.06 5.92 -11.90
CA MET A 131 -8.66 6.47 -10.60
C MET A 131 -9.24 7.86 -10.38
N ASP A 132 -9.63 8.14 -9.14
CA ASP A 132 -10.06 9.46 -8.71
C ASP A 132 -8.93 10.48 -8.92
N ILE A 133 -9.22 11.62 -9.56
CA ILE A 133 -8.23 12.67 -9.91
C ILE A 133 -7.45 13.12 -8.67
N VAL A 134 -8.14 13.26 -7.53
CA VAL A 134 -7.53 13.64 -6.24
C VAL A 134 -6.44 12.66 -5.83
N VAL A 135 -6.66 11.36 -6.05
CA VAL A 135 -5.66 10.32 -5.75
C VAL A 135 -4.52 10.35 -6.77
N ALA A 136 -4.81 10.53 -8.05
CA ALA A 136 -3.76 10.67 -9.07
C ALA A 136 -2.81 11.85 -8.76
N ASP A 137 -3.36 12.98 -8.34
CA ASP A 137 -2.58 14.16 -7.93
C ASP A 137 -1.76 13.91 -6.66
N LEU A 138 -2.30 13.18 -5.68
CA LEU A 138 -1.57 12.77 -4.48
C LEU A 138 -0.40 11.85 -4.84
N VAL A 139 -0.64 10.85 -5.68
CA VAL A 139 0.40 9.91 -6.15
C VAL A 139 1.49 10.67 -6.90
N LYS A 140 1.13 11.63 -7.76
CA LYS A 140 2.11 12.49 -8.43
C LYS A 140 2.99 13.24 -7.42
N ARG A 141 2.41 13.84 -6.37
CA ARG A 141 3.19 14.52 -5.32
C ARG A 141 4.10 13.58 -4.54
N ILE A 142 3.65 12.36 -4.27
CA ILE A 142 4.45 11.33 -3.58
C ILE A 142 5.72 10.98 -4.37
N HIS A 143 5.62 10.89 -5.70
CA HIS A 143 6.75 10.58 -6.58
C HIS A 143 7.59 11.78 -7.01
N ASP A 144 7.08 12.99 -6.83
CA ASP A 144 7.81 14.22 -7.14
C ASP A 144 8.74 14.59 -5.96
N ALA A 145 10.03 14.34 -6.13
CA ALA A 145 11.06 14.62 -5.13
C ALA A 145 11.23 16.12 -4.83
N GLU A 146 10.76 16.99 -5.74
CA GLU A 146 10.84 18.45 -5.65
C GLU A 146 9.51 19.09 -5.21
N ALA A 147 8.39 18.35 -5.25
CA ALA A 147 7.05 18.86 -4.90
C ALA A 147 6.85 19.22 -3.42
N GLY A 148 7.74 18.80 -2.51
CA GLY A 148 7.48 18.87 -1.07
C GLY A 148 8.43 19.77 -0.26
N SER A 149 8.01 21.01 0.01
CA SER A 149 8.67 21.90 1.00
C SER A 149 8.50 21.44 2.46
N ASN A 150 7.60 20.48 2.73
CA ASN A 150 7.29 19.98 4.08
C ASN A 150 7.71 18.52 4.27
N ARG A 151 8.94 18.35 4.75
CA ARG A 151 9.50 17.05 5.16
C ARG A 151 9.23 16.79 6.64
N LYS A 152 9.06 15.52 7.02
CA LYS A 152 8.82 15.09 8.39
C LYS A 152 9.78 13.96 8.80
N PRO A 153 10.44 14.05 9.96
CA PRO A 153 11.16 12.93 10.53
C PRO A 153 10.17 11.94 11.15
N VAL A 154 10.18 10.69 10.70
CA VAL A 154 9.29 9.64 11.21
C VAL A 154 10.09 8.37 11.50
N ARG A 155 9.77 7.69 12.61
CA ARG A 155 10.40 6.40 12.94
C ARG A 155 10.00 5.33 11.91
N PRO A 156 10.94 4.50 11.41
CA PRO A 156 10.63 3.41 10.47
C PRO A 156 9.46 2.52 10.90
N LYS A 157 9.44 2.14 12.19
CA LYS A 157 8.34 1.33 12.73
C LYS A 157 6.98 2.01 12.61
N ALA A 158 6.91 3.32 12.84
CA ALA A 158 5.65 4.06 12.77
C ALA A 158 5.12 4.12 11.33
N LEU A 159 6.00 4.18 10.35
CA LEU A 159 5.61 4.11 8.94
C LEU A 159 5.02 2.73 8.62
N LEU A 160 5.70 1.63 8.96
CA LEU A 160 5.13 0.29 8.72
C LEU A 160 3.89 -0.01 9.58
N ASP A 161 3.77 0.57 10.77
CA ASP A 161 2.55 0.49 11.58
C ASP A 161 1.37 1.13 10.85
N ASN A 162 1.59 2.26 10.16
CA ASN A 162 0.57 2.90 9.33
C ASN A 162 0.23 2.03 8.12
N CYS A 163 1.24 1.49 7.41
CA CYS A 163 1.03 0.61 6.26
C CYS A 163 0.09 -0.55 6.62
N VAL A 164 0.32 -1.26 7.73
CA VAL A 164 -0.52 -2.40 8.14
C VAL A 164 -1.92 -1.99 8.54
N LYS A 165 -2.07 -0.87 9.28
CA LYS A 165 -3.37 -0.41 9.73
C LYS A 165 -4.26 -0.02 8.56
N VAL A 166 -3.69 0.71 7.60
CA VAL A 166 -4.40 1.10 6.37
C VAL A 166 -4.67 -0.13 5.50
N MET A 167 -3.70 -1.00 5.30
CA MET A 167 -3.89 -2.26 4.56
C MET A 167 -5.05 -3.07 5.12
N ARG A 168 -5.11 -3.28 6.43
CA ARG A 168 -6.24 -4.00 7.06
C ARG A 168 -7.57 -3.29 6.85
N MET A 169 -7.61 -1.96 6.98
CA MET A 169 -8.82 -1.17 6.72
C MET A 169 -9.35 -1.34 5.28
N LEU A 170 -8.47 -1.54 4.30
CA LEU A 170 -8.82 -1.64 2.89
C LEU A 170 -9.06 -3.08 2.42
N TYR A 171 -8.38 -4.05 3.03
CA TYR A 171 -8.33 -5.43 2.54
C TYR A 171 -9.04 -6.46 3.42
N SER A 172 -9.36 -6.17 4.68
CA SER A 172 -9.98 -7.16 5.58
C SER A 172 -11.29 -7.73 5.02
N THR A 173 -12.17 -6.88 4.50
CA THR A 173 -13.44 -7.32 3.90
C THR A 173 -13.25 -8.07 2.58
N PRO A 174 -12.58 -7.52 1.54
CA PRO A 174 -12.45 -8.23 0.26
C PRO A 174 -11.62 -9.51 0.36
N CYS A 175 -10.60 -9.56 1.22
CA CYS A 175 -9.76 -10.75 1.41
C CYS A 175 -10.26 -11.70 2.51
N LYS A 176 -11.42 -11.41 3.12
CA LYS A 176 -12.04 -12.22 4.18
C LYS A 176 -11.07 -12.51 5.33
N TRP A 177 -10.29 -11.52 5.74
CA TRP A 177 -9.44 -11.65 6.91
C TRP A 177 -10.30 -11.54 8.17
N ASP A 178 -10.06 -12.42 9.13
CA ASP A 178 -10.68 -12.31 10.44
C ASP A 178 -10.38 -10.93 11.03
N SER A 179 -11.42 -10.30 11.56
CA SER A 179 -11.29 -9.04 12.30
C SER A 179 -10.61 -9.37 13.63
N ALA A 180 -9.28 -9.22 13.67
CA ALA A 180 -8.48 -9.32 14.88
C ALA A 180 -8.64 -8.09 15.78
#